data_AF-A0A1G7RL96-F1
#
_entry.id   AF-A0A1G7RL96-F1
#
_cell.length_a   1.000
_cell.length_b   1.000
_cell.length_c   1.000
_cell.angle_alpha   90.00
_cell.angle_beta   90.00
_cell.angle_gamma   90.00
#
_symmetry.space_group_name_H-M   'P 1'
#
loop_
_entity.id
_entity.type
_entity.pdbx_description
1 polymer ?
#
loop_
_entity_poly.entity_id
_entity_poly.type
_entity_poly.pdbx_seq_one_letter_code
_entity_poly.pdbx_strand_id
1 'polypeptide(L)'
;MRHQVFGFETADEWRSRIHIDNRAALLEHLDGIPLGDYDHRIIDWLACWDVPTIAVVASLLRRAWWAGHGSACDAHRPGRPR
;
A
#
# COMPACT_ATOMS: atom_id res chain seq x y z
N MET A 1 1.26 28.28 13.00
CA MET A 1 2.48 28.60 12.21
C MET A 1 2.81 27.39 11.34
N ARG A 2 2.59 27.47 10.03
CA ARG A 2 3.09 26.46 9.07
C ARG A 2 4.57 26.74 8.84
N HIS A 3 5.45 25.86 9.31
CA HIS A 3 6.84 25.86 8.89
C HIS A 3 6.89 25.34 7.44
N GLN A 4 6.84 26.26 6.47
CA GLN A 4 7.34 25.97 5.14
C GLN A 4 8.87 26.00 5.22
N VAL A 5 9.48 24.81 5.31
CA VAL A 5 10.93 24.65 5.21
C VAL A 5 11.27 24.73 3.72
N PHE A 6 11.62 25.91 3.23
CA PHE A 6 12.31 26.06 1.95
C PHE A 6 13.83 25.95 2.17
N GLY A 7 14.27 24.77 2.61
CA GLY A 7 15.65 24.33 2.39
C GLY A 7 15.71 23.74 0.99
N PHE A 8 16.75 24.03 0.21
CA PHE A 8 16.98 23.34 -1.07
C PHE A 8 17.31 21.88 -0.77
N GLU A 9 16.27 21.06 -0.76
CA GLU A 9 16.42 19.61 -0.71
C GLU A 9 17.11 19.15 -2.00
N THR A 10 18.12 18.30 -1.84
CA THR A 10 18.77 17.65 -2.99
C THR A 10 17.82 16.62 -3.61
N ALA A 11 17.99 16.33 -4.90
CA ALA A 11 17.19 15.30 -5.55
C ALA A 11 17.34 13.92 -4.87
N ASP A 12 18.50 13.62 -4.27
CA ASP A 12 18.74 12.39 -3.50
C ASP A 12 17.95 12.35 -2.19
N GLU A 13 17.91 13.46 -1.44
CA GLU A 13 17.13 13.56 -0.22
C GLU A 13 15.64 13.43 -0.52
N TRP A 14 15.16 14.10 -1.57
CA TRP A 14 13.77 14.00 -2.00
C TRP A 14 13.42 12.56 -2.41
N ARG A 15 14.26 11.91 -3.23
CA ARG A 15 14.07 10.51 -3.63
C ARG A 15 14.09 9.56 -2.43
N SER A 16 14.98 9.79 -1.47
CA SER A 16 15.09 8.95 -0.27
C SER A 16 13.84 9.08 0.60
N ARG A 17 13.34 10.31 0.80
CA ARG A 17 12.09 10.52 1.56
C ARG A 17 10.90 9.90 0.85
N ILE A 18 10.74 10.17 -0.44
CA ILE A 18 9.62 9.61 -1.23
C ILE A 18 9.67 8.08 -1.24
N HIS A 19 10.85 7.47 -1.33
CA HIS A 19 10.99 6.02 -1.22
C HIS A 19 10.50 5.49 0.14
N ILE A 20 10.86 6.15 1.24
CA ILE A 20 10.39 5.78 2.59
C ILE A 20 8.86 5.91 2.70
N ASP A 21 8.30 7.02 2.22
CA ASP A 21 6.85 7.29 2.27
C ASP A 21 6.08 6.26 1.42
N ASN A 22 6.56 5.98 0.21
CA ASN A 22 5.97 4.99 -0.70
C ASN A 22 5.99 3.58 -0.09
N ARG A 23 7.12 3.19 0.50
CA ARG A 23 7.28 1.90 1.17
C ARG A 23 6.31 1.77 2.35
N ALA A 24 6.19 2.82 3.17
CA ALA A 24 5.28 2.84 4.31
C ALA A 24 3.82 2.70 3.84
N ALA A 25 3.42 3.43 2.80
CA ALA A 25 2.06 3.36 2.25
C ALA A 25 1.68 1.97 1.73
N LEU A 26 2.63 1.26 1.09
CA LEU A 26 2.39 -0.12 0.65
C LEU A 26 2.27 -1.09 1.84
N LEU A 27 3.13 -0.95 2.85
CA LEU A 27 3.12 -1.84 4.03
C LEU A 27 1.89 -1.65 4.92
N GLU A 28 1.34 -0.43 5.02
CA GLU A 28 0.12 -0.16 5.79
C GLU A 28 -1.04 -1.07 5.37
N HIS A 29 -1.16 -1.39 4.08
CA HIS A 29 -2.23 -2.25 3.57
C HIS A 29 -1.97 -3.75 3.72
N LEU A 30 -0.77 -4.13 4.13
CA LEU A 30 -0.35 -5.51 4.37
C LEU A 30 -0.18 -5.79 5.86
N ASP A 31 -0.59 -4.87 6.74
CA ASP A 31 -0.52 -5.07 8.18
C ASP A 31 -1.29 -6.32 8.61
N GLY A 32 -0.67 -7.13 9.47
CA GLY A 32 -1.19 -8.43 9.88
C GLY A 32 -1.00 -9.58 8.88
N ILE A 33 -0.44 -9.34 7.69
CA ILE A 33 -0.06 -10.41 6.75
C ILE A 33 1.42 -10.76 6.98
N PRO A 34 1.77 -12.02 7.28
CA PRO A 34 3.16 -12.46 7.31
C PRO A 34 3.78 -12.33 5.91
N LEU A 35 4.79 -11.48 5.78
CA LEU A 35 5.54 -11.28 4.54
C LEU A 35 6.86 -12.04 4.60
N GLY A 36 7.21 -12.69 3.49
CA GLY A 36 8.54 -13.28 3.32
C GLY A 36 9.56 -12.27 2.80
N ASP A 37 10.84 -12.68 2.78
CA ASP A 37 11.93 -11.84 2.28
C ASP A 37 11.73 -11.37 0.84
N TYR A 38 11.12 -12.23 0.01
CA TYR A 38 10.83 -11.89 -1.39
C TYR A 38 9.73 -10.83 -1.51
N ASP A 39 8.72 -10.87 -0.64
CA ASP A 39 7.65 -9.87 -0.62
C ASP A 39 8.20 -8.51 -0.20
N HIS A 40 9.06 -8.47 0.82
CA HIS A 40 9.76 -7.26 1.21
C HIS A 40 10.61 -6.69 0.06
N ARG A 41 11.30 -7.56 -0.69
CA ARG A 41 12.07 -7.14 -1.85
C ARG A 41 11.20 -6.57 -2.96
N ILE A 42 10.01 -7.13 -3.19
CA ILE A 42 9.03 -6.59 -4.14
C ILE A 42 8.55 -5.22 -3.69
N ILE A 43 8.24 -5.04 -2.41
CA ILE A 43 7.77 -3.77 -1.84
C ILE A 43 8.85 -2.69 -1.97
N ASP A 44 10.10 -3.04 -1.68
CA ASP A 44 11.24 -2.12 -1.84
C ASP A 44 11.45 -1.73 -3.31
N TRP A 45 11.31 -2.69 -4.23
CA TRP A 45 11.37 -2.42 -5.66
C TRP A 45 10.23 -1.51 -6.13
N LEU A 46 8.99 -1.75 -5.65
CA LEU A 46 7.84 -0.92 -5.95
C LEU A 46 8.01 0.50 -5.42
N ALA A 47 8.54 0.67 -4.21
CA ALA A 47 8.71 1.97 -3.56
C ALA A 47 9.57 2.97 -4.36
N CYS A 48 10.36 2.51 -5.32
CA CYS A 48 11.13 3.33 -6.25
C CYS A 48 10.32 3.96 -7.40
N TRP A 49 9.05 3.57 -7.57
CA TRP A 49 8.17 4.10 -8.60
C TRP A 49 7.55 5.44 -8.20
N ASP A 50 6.90 6.10 -9.15
CA ASP A 50 6.24 7.39 -8.94
C ASP A 50 5.00 7.25 -8.03
N VAL A 51 4.68 8.34 -7.32
CA VAL A 51 3.56 8.40 -6.36
C VAL A 51 2.22 7.97 -6.97
N PRO A 52 1.82 8.39 -8.20
CA PRO A 52 0.62 7.88 -8.85
C PRO A 52 0.58 6.36 -8.97
N THR A 53 1.67 5.73 -9.41
CA THR A 53 1.76 4.26 -9.51
C THR A 53 1.58 3.60 -8.14
N ILE A 54 2.26 4.10 -7.10
CA ILE A 54 2.12 3.59 -5.73
C ILE A 54 0.69 3.69 -5.23
N ALA A 55 0.04 4.83 -5.42
CA ALA A 55 -1.35 5.05 -5.01
C ALA A 55 -2.31 4.04 -5.67
N VAL A 56 -2.09 3.73 -6.95
CA VAL A 56 -2.90 2.73 -7.67
C VAL A 56 -2.69 1.33 -7.10
N VAL A 57 -1.44 0.91 -6.88
CA VAL A 57 -1.12 -0.42 -6.33
C VAL A 57 -1.65 -0.56 -4.90
N ALA A 58 -1.42 0.43 -4.03
CA ALA A 58 -1.96 0.48 -2.68
C ALA A 58 -3.49 0.34 -2.66
N SER A 59 -4.18 1.06 -3.55
CA SER A 59 -5.63 0.99 -3.72
C SER A 59 -6.11 -0.40 -4.18
N LEU A 60 -5.36 -1.06 -5.08
CA LEU A 60 -5.66 -2.42 -5.54
C LEU A 60 -5.51 -3.44 -4.42
N LEU A 61 -4.43 -3.39 -3.65
CA LEU A 61 -4.20 -4.27 -2.50
C LEU A 61 -5.35 -4.18 -1.50
N ARG A 62 -5.76 -2.94 -1.15
CA ARG A 62 -6.89 -2.73 -0.22
C ARG A 62 -8.21 -3.29 -0.75
N ARG A 63 -8.52 -3.12 -2.03
CA ARG A 63 -9.74 -3.69 -2.63
C ARG A 63 -9.71 -5.22 -2.68
N ALA A 64 -8.56 -5.81 -3.02
CA ALA A 64 -8.39 -7.25 -3.03
C ALA A 64 -8.58 -7.85 -1.62
N TRP A 65 -8.00 -7.18 -0.62
CA TRP A 65 -8.19 -7.54 0.79
C TRP A 65 -9.68 -7.51 1.19
N TRP A 66 -10.41 -6.43 0.88
CA TRP A 66 -11.84 -6.35 1.13
C TRP A 66 -12.66 -7.40 0.37
N ALA A 67 -12.29 -7.77 -0.86
CA ALA A 67 -12.98 -8.83 -1.58
C ALA A 67 -12.81 -10.19 -0.90
N GLY A 68 -11.61 -10.49 -0.38
CA GLY A 68 -11.35 -11.72 0.39
C GLY A 68 -12.03 -11.74 1.76
N HIS A 69 -12.03 -10.62 2.48
CA HIS A 69 -12.60 -10.52 3.83
C HIS A 69 -14.12 -10.30 3.85
N GLY A 70 -14.67 -9.57 2.88
CA GLY A 70 -16.12 -9.33 2.72
C GLY A 70 -16.87 -10.56 2.21
N SER A 71 -16.21 -11.42 1.42
CA SER A 71 -16.79 -12.68 0.96
C SER A 71 -17.04 -13.69 2.08
N ALA A 72 -16.35 -13.56 3.22
CA ALA A 72 -16.62 -14.40 4.39
C ALA A 72 -18.00 -14.11 5.02
N CYS A 73 -18.53 -12.90 4.85
CA CYS A 73 -19.87 -12.52 5.34
C CYS A 73 -20.98 -12.87 4.33
N ASP A 74 -20.68 -12.94 3.04
CA ASP A 74 -21.64 -13.32 1.99
C ASP A 74 -21.76 -14.84 1.75
N ALA A 75 -20.92 -15.66 2.41
CA ALA A 75 -20.92 -17.12 2.25
C ALA A 75 -22.04 -17.87 3.00
N HIS A 76 -22.89 -17.20 3.79
CA HIS A 76 -24.11 -17.79 4.35
C HIS A 76 -25.37 -17.14 3.76
N ARG A 77 -25.72 -17.52 2.52
CA ARG A 77 -27.08 -17.35 2.00
C ARG A 77 -27.84 -18.66 2.17
N PRO A 78 -28.61 -18.87 3.26
CA PRO A 78 -29.48 -20.03 3.34
C PRO A 78 -30.59 -19.88 2.30
N GLY A 79 -30.73 -20.89 1.44
CA GLY A 79 -31.88 -21.24 0.61
C GLY A 79 -32.74 -20.12 0.03
N ARG A 80 -32.63 -19.86 -1.27
CA ARG A 80 -33.78 -19.32 -2.02
C ARG A 80 -34.72 -20.50 -2.32
N PRO A 81 -35.94 -20.56 -1.75
CA PRO A 81 -36.89 -21.60 -2.14
C PRO A 81 -37.25 -21.43 -3.62
N ARG A 82 -37.37 -22.57 -4.30
CA ARG A 82 -37.73 -22.68 -5.71
C ARG A 82 -39.15 -22.24 -5.98
#